data_AF-A0A4C1Z4M4-F1
#
_entry.id   AF-A0A4C1Z4M4-F1
#
_cell.length_a   1.000
_cell.length_b   1.000
_cell.length_c   1.000
_cell.angle_alpha   90.00
_cell.angle_beta   90.00
_cell.angle_gamma   90.00
#
_symmetry.space_group_name_H-M   'P 1'
#
loop_
_entity.id
_entity.type
_entity.pdbx_description
1 polymer ?
#
loop_
_entity_poly.entity_id
_entity_poly.type
_entity_poly.pdbx_seq_one_letter_code
_entity_poly.pdbx_strand_id
1 'polypeptide(L)'
;MEATGCRLTMTGHGTFVIVSVYLPSPKKLLRRDLRALLALRDVVILFGDFNCKSPKWGCPITNYNGDKLTQFEDKLELKIIAPSMSTYYPDIATNRPFTLDIAQSEEVALIKCHQDT
;
A
#
# COMPACT_ATOMS: atom_id res chain seq x y z
N MET A 1 1.38 7.97 -10.51
CA MET A 1 1.93 7.74 -9.17
C MET A 1 3.33 8.29 -9.14
N GLU A 2 3.80 8.76 -8.00
CA GLU A 2 5.21 9.03 -7.72
C GLU A 2 5.69 7.92 -6.77
N ALA A 3 6.90 7.44 -6.98
CA ALA A 3 7.43 6.31 -6.22
C ALA A 3 8.94 6.42 -6.07
N THR A 4 9.43 6.14 -4.86
CA THR A 4 10.86 6.06 -4.53
C THR A 4 11.12 4.75 -3.84
N GLY A 5 12.06 3.96 -4.36
CA GLY A 5 12.37 2.62 -3.85
C GLY A 5 13.79 2.50 -3.31
N CYS A 6 13.96 1.68 -2.29
CA CYS A 6 15.26 1.22 -1.82
C CYS A 6 15.30 -0.30 -1.81
N ARG A 7 16.40 -0.88 -2.30
CA ARG A 7 16.66 -2.31 -2.22
C ARG A 7 17.47 -2.61 -0.97
N LEU A 8 16.94 -3.46 -0.10
CA LEU A 8 17.54 -3.83 1.17
C LEU A 8 18.01 -5.28 1.08
N THR A 9 19.31 -5.47 1.36
CA THR A 9 19.92 -6.80 1.45
C THR A 9 20.42 -6.99 2.86
N MET A 10 19.87 -7.98 3.56
CA MET A 10 20.18 -8.26 4.95
C MET A 10 20.99 -9.55 5.04
N THR A 11 22.11 -9.52 5.76
CA THR A 11 22.97 -10.70 5.95
C THR A 11 22.17 -11.83 6.61
N GLY A 12 22.14 -13.01 5.99
CA GLY A 12 21.37 -14.16 6.48
C GLY A 12 19.90 -14.19 6.05
N HIS A 13 19.42 -13.17 5.34
CA HIS A 13 18.03 -13.07 4.88
C HIS A 13 17.96 -12.79 3.38
N GLY A 14 16.74 -12.86 2.83
CA GLY A 14 16.46 -12.50 1.44
C GLY A 14 16.58 -10.99 1.18
N THR A 15 16.67 -10.63 -0.09
CA THR A 15 16.58 -9.23 -0.56
C THR A 15 15.12 -8.83 -0.72
N PHE A 16 14.78 -7.62 -0.27
CA PHE A 16 13.46 -7.03 -0.50
C PHE A 16 13.60 -5.57 -0.93
N VAL A 17 12.59 -5.08 -1.64
CA VAL A 17 12.50 -3.70 -2.12
C VAL A 17 11.34 -3.03 -1.43
N ILE A 18 11.66 -1.96 -0.71
CA ILE A 18 10.68 -1.09 -0.07
C ILE A 18 10.45 0.09 -1.01
N VAL A 19 9.21 0.33 -1.41
CA VAL A 19 8.81 1.44 -2.30
C VAL A 19 7.83 2.36 -1.60
N SER A 20 8.28 3.58 -1.33
CA SER A 20 7.40 4.66 -0.90
C SER A 20 6.61 5.19 -2.09
N VAL A 21 5.30 5.33 -1.93
CA VAL A 21 4.36 5.69 -2.98
C VAL A 21 3.56 6.93 -2.57
N TYR A 22 3.43 7.86 -3.51
CA TYR A 22 2.46 8.95 -3.44
C TYR A 22 1.57 8.95 -4.68
N LEU A 23 0.25 8.86 -4.51
CA LEU A 23 -0.72 9.08 -5.57
C LEU A 23 -1.48 10.39 -5.29
N PRO A 24 -1.15 11.50 -5.97
CA PRO A 24 -1.84 12.77 -5.76
C PRO A 24 -3.34 12.65 -6.04
N SER A 25 -4.20 13.19 -5.19
CA SER A 25 -5.62 13.36 -5.53
C SER A 25 -5.79 14.53 -6.52
N PRO A 26 -6.60 14.41 -7.60
CA PRO A 26 -7.53 13.33 -7.95
C PRO A 26 -6.98 12.34 -9.01
N LYS A 27 -5.65 12.12 -9.08
CA LYS A 27 -5.02 11.25 -10.08
C LYS A 27 -5.58 9.82 -9.97
N LYS A 28 -5.89 9.22 -11.12
CA LYS A 28 -6.41 7.85 -11.18
C LYS A 28 -5.30 6.84 -10.92
N LEU A 29 -5.61 5.84 -10.11
CA LEU A 29 -4.75 4.67 -9.92
C LEU A 29 -4.76 3.81 -11.18
N LEU A 30 -3.58 3.52 -11.73
CA LEU A 30 -3.44 2.72 -12.95
C LEU A 30 -2.86 1.34 -12.61
N ARG A 31 -3.50 0.29 -13.14
CA ARG A 31 -3.03 -1.10 -12.98
C ARG A 31 -1.59 -1.28 -13.46
N ARG A 32 -1.21 -0.59 -14.55
CA ARG A 32 0.13 -0.68 -15.15
C ARG A 32 1.21 -0.14 -14.20
N ASP A 33 0.90 0.90 -13.44
CA ASP A 33 1.85 1.53 -12.51
C ASP A 33 2.14 0.56 -11.36
N LEU A 34 1.10 -0.02 -10.75
CA LEU A 34 1.25 -1.05 -9.71
C LEU A 34 2.01 -2.28 -10.22
N ARG A 35 1.67 -2.78 -11.42
CA ARG A 35 2.38 -3.92 -12.02
C ARG A 35 3.85 -3.62 -12.28
N ALA A 36 4.19 -2.41 -12.71
CA ALA A 36 5.58 -2.03 -12.94
C ALA A 36 6.38 -2.03 -11.63
N LEU A 37 5.77 -1.57 -10.53
CA LEU A 37 6.41 -1.60 -9.21
C LEU A 37 6.53 -3.02 -8.64
N LEU A 38 5.53 -3.86 -8.85
CA LEU A 38 5.55 -5.26 -8.39
C LEU A 38 6.46 -6.16 -9.24
N ALA A 39 6.73 -5.79 -10.49
CA ALA A 39 7.64 -6.53 -11.37
C ALA A 39 9.13 -6.32 -11.05
N LEU A 40 9.47 -5.67 -9.94
CA LEU A 40 10.84 -5.64 -9.44
C LEU A 40 11.23 -7.06 -9.02
N ARG A 41 12.45 -7.49 -9.34
CA ARG A 41 12.88 -8.91 -9.24
C ARG A 41 12.91 -9.48 -7.81
N ASP A 42 12.87 -8.61 -6.82
CA ASP A 42 12.93 -8.95 -5.40
C ASP A 42 11.53 -8.86 -4.77
N VAL A 43 11.40 -9.35 -3.54
CA VAL A 43 10.16 -9.19 -2.77
C VAL A 43 9.81 -7.72 -2.62
N VAL A 44 8.64 -7.28 -3.10
CA VAL A 44 8.25 -5.86 -3.08
C VAL A 44 7.25 -5.57 -1.97
N ILE A 45 7.53 -4.48 -1.23
CA ILE A 45 6.60 -3.87 -0.28
C ILE A 45 6.35 -2.44 -0.74
N LEU A 46 5.12 -2.13 -1.16
CA LEU A 46 4.66 -0.79 -1.49
C LEU A 46 4.06 -0.16 -0.23
N PHE A 47 4.32 1.10 0.06
CA PHE A 47 3.69 1.80 1.19
C PHE A 47 3.61 3.30 0.95
N GLY A 48 2.62 3.96 1.52
CA GLY A 48 2.51 5.43 1.49
C GLY A 48 1.09 5.90 1.21
N ASP A 49 0.96 7.16 0.82
CA ASP A 49 -0.33 7.81 0.57
C ASP A 49 -0.83 7.52 -0.85
N PHE A 50 -1.73 6.55 -0.96
CA PHE A 50 -2.40 6.24 -2.23
C PHE A 50 -3.59 7.15 -2.52
N ASN A 51 -4.03 8.00 -1.58
CA ASN A 51 -5.30 8.72 -1.62
C ASN A 51 -6.52 7.79 -1.94
N CYS A 52 -6.37 6.50 -1.66
CA CYS A 52 -7.38 5.47 -1.85
C CYS A 52 -8.26 5.42 -0.60
N LYS A 53 -9.57 5.44 -0.79
CA LYS A 53 -10.54 5.43 0.31
C LYS A 53 -11.37 4.16 0.23
N SER A 54 -11.37 3.36 1.29
CA SER A 54 -12.22 2.17 1.46
C SER A 54 -12.40 1.84 2.94
N PRO A 55 -13.59 1.32 3.33
CA PRO A 55 -13.81 0.75 4.66
C PRO A 55 -12.84 -0.39 4.99
N LYS A 56 -12.31 -1.11 3.99
CA LYS A 56 -11.34 -2.20 4.18
C LYS A 56 -10.11 -1.81 5.02
N TRP A 57 -9.67 -0.55 4.93
CA TRP A 57 -8.53 -0.03 5.70
C TRP A 57 -8.91 1.10 6.65
N GLY A 58 -10.19 1.24 7.00
CA GLY A 58 -10.64 2.19 8.01
C GLY A 58 -11.04 3.58 7.48
N CYS A 59 -11.20 3.75 6.17
CA CYS A 59 -11.83 4.97 5.64
C CYS A 59 -13.37 4.81 5.58
N PRO A 60 -14.17 5.74 6.13
CA PRO A 60 -15.63 5.58 6.19
C PRO A 60 -16.31 5.69 4.81
N ILE A 61 -15.58 6.16 3.80
CA ILE A 61 -16.08 6.34 2.44
C ILE A 61 -15.25 5.55 1.45
N THR A 62 -15.87 5.16 0.35
CA THR A 62 -15.19 4.54 -0.79
C THR A 62 -15.04 5.55 -1.91
N ASN A 63 -13.85 5.64 -2.52
CA ASN A 63 -13.66 6.37 -3.78
C ASN A 63 -13.27 5.42 -4.92
N TYR A 64 -13.25 5.92 -6.15
CA TYR A 64 -12.91 5.13 -7.34
C TYR A 64 -11.56 4.41 -7.20
N ASN A 65 -10.54 5.10 -6.66
CA ASN A 65 -9.21 4.51 -6.51
C ASN A 65 -9.20 3.39 -5.45
N GLY A 66 -9.94 3.54 -4.34
CA GLY A 66 -10.05 2.51 -3.31
C GLY A 66 -10.83 1.28 -3.76
N ASP A 67 -11.90 1.45 -4.53
CA ASP A 67 -12.60 0.33 -5.18
C ASP A 67 -11.68 -0.39 -6.18
N LYS A 68 -10.97 0.36 -7.03
CA LYS A 68 -9.97 -0.21 -7.95
C LYS A 68 -8.86 -0.97 -7.25
N LEU A 69 -8.34 -0.42 -6.16
CA LEU A 69 -7.28 -1.06 -5.39
C LEU A 69 -7.76 -2.36 -4.75
N THR A 70 -8.98 -2.36 -4.24
CA THR A 70 -9.64 -3.56 -3.69
C THR A 70 -9.76 -4.65 -4.75
N GLN A 71 -10.17 -4.30 -5.98
CA GLN A 71 -10.25 -5.27 -7.09
C GLN A 71 -8.87 -5.81 -7.53
N PHE A 72 -7.79 -5.09 -7.24
CA PHE A 72 -6.43 -5.55 -7.54
C PHE A 72 -5.88 -6.49 -6.47
N GLU A 73 -6.27 -6.29 -5.21
CA GLU A 73 -5.98 -7.23 -4.11
C GLU A 73 -6.35 -8.66 -4.52
N ASP A 74 -7.60 -8.86 -4.96
CA ASP A 74 -8.13 -10.17 -5.36
C ASP A 74 -7.45 -10.78 -6.60
N LYS A 75 -6.89 -9.93 -7.48
CA LYS A 75 -6.36 -10.34 -8.80
C LYS A 75 -4.86 -10.49 -8.86
N LEU A 76 -4.14 -9.92 -7.90
CA LEU A 76 -2.68 -9.86 -7.88
C LEU A 76 -2.09 -10.57 -6.65
N GLU A 77 -2.90 -11.27 -5.84
CA GLU A 77 -2.48 -11.94 -4.61
C GLU A 77 -1.72 -11.01 -3.65
N LEU A 78 -2.12 -9.74 -3.67
CA LEU A 78 -1.58 -8.71 -2.79
C LEU A 78 -2.42 -8.69 -1.53
N LYS A 79 -1.77 -8.39 -0.40
CA LYS A 79 -2.45 -8.11 0.85
C LYS A 79 -2.36 -6.63 1.14
N ILE A 80 -3.50 -6.01 1.45
CA ILE A 80 -3.53 -4.66 1.98
C ILE A 80 -3.27 -4.72 3.49
N ILE A 81 -2.30 -3.93 3.95
CA ILE A 81 -1.95 -3.79 5.35
C ILE A 81 -2.28 -2.35 5.74
N ALA A 82 -3.23 -2.22 6.67
CA ALA A 82 -3.64 -0.95 7.22
C ALA A 82 -3.07 -0.77 8.63
N PRO A 83 -2.63 0.44 9.00
CA PRO A 83 -2.33 0.76 10.39
C PRO A 83 -3.59 0.65 11.25
N SER A 84 -3.41 0.35 12.54
CA SER A 84 -4.50 0.29 13.52
C SER A 84 -5.07 1.66 13.89
N MET A 85 -4.34 2.73 13.60
CA MET A 85 -4.73 4.12 13.85
C MET A 85 -4.93 4.88 12.53
N SER A 86 -5.79 5.89 12.56
CA SER A 86 -5.98 6.79 11.42
C SER A 86 -4.70 7.55 11.09
N THR A 87 -4.47 7.78 9.79
CA THR A 87 -3.28 8.50 9.29
C THR A 87 -3.60 9.88 8.76
N TYR A 88 -4.89 10.16 8.52
CA TYR A 88 -5.39 11.47 8.13
C TYR A 88 -6.32 12.04 9.22
N TYR A 89 -5.98 13.24 9.67
CA TYR A 89 -6.73 14.02 10.65
C TYR A 89 -7.20 15.31 9.99
N PRO A 90 -8.51 15.47 9.72
CA PRO A 90 -9.03 16.69 9.11
C PRO A 90 -8.85 17.91 10.04
N ASP A 91 -8.64 19.09 9.45
CA ASP A 91 -8.50 20.35 10.22
C ASP A 91 -9.74 20.68 11.05
N ILE A 92 -10.92 20.31 10.56
CA ILE A 92 -12.19 20.49 11.27
C ILE A 92 -12.30 19.38 12.32
N ALA A 93 -12.19 19.73 13.61
CA ALA A 93 -12.15 18.78 14.72
C ALA A 93 -13.37 17.85 14.83
N THR A 94 -14.53 18.22 14.27
CA THR A 94 -15.74 17.38 14.25
C THR A 94 -15.71 16.32 13.16
N ASN A 95 -14.82 16.45 12.17
CA ASN A 95 -14.69 15.46 11.11
C ASN A 95 -13.94 14.24 11.65
N ARG A 96 -14.45 13.06 11.30
CA ARG A 96 -13.86 11.80 11.72
C ARG A 96 -12.49 11.59 11.02
N PRO A 97 -11.42 11.27 11.76
CA PRO A 97 -10.15 10.81 11.19
C PRO A 97 -10.32 9.53 10.39
N PHE A 98 -9.44 9.30 9.40
CA PHE A 98 -9.46 8.09 8.60
C PHE A 98 -8.07 7.73 8.06
N THR A 99 -7.96 6.56 7.44
CA THR A 99 -6.71 6.04 6.89
C THR A 99 -6.61 6.31 5.39
N LEU A 100 -5.49 6.88 4.97
CA LEU A 100 -5.10 7.05 3.56
C LEU A 100 -3.80 6.34 3.23
N ASP A 101 -2.91 6.25 4.22
CA ASP A 101 -1.63 5.58 4.11
C ASP A 101 -1.82 4.10 4.40
N ILE A 102 -1.40 3.28 3.45
CA ILE A 102 -1.50 1.83 3.50
C ILE A 102 -0.23 1.21 2.95
N ALA A 103 0.02 -0.04 3.32
CA ALA A 103 1.03 -0.86 2.68
C ALA A 103 0.38 -1.99 1.86
N GLN A 104 1.09 -2.41 0.82
CA GLN A 104 0.75 -3.54 -0.02
C GLN A 104 1.97 -4.42 -0.22
N SER A 105 1.79 -5.72 -0.09
CA SER A 105 2.83 -6.69 -0.39
C SER A 105 2.22 -7.96 -0.95
N GLU A 106 3.00 -8.72 -1.69
CA GLU A 106 2.65 -10.11 -1.99
C GLU A 106 2.55 -10.91 -0.68
N GLU A 107 1.64 -11.89 -0.61
CA GLU A 107 1.47 -12.70 0.60
C GLU A 107 2.75 -13.44 1.00
N VAL A 108 3.49 -13.94 0.00
CA VAL A 108 4.80 -14.60 0.17
C VAL A 108 5.83 -13.68 0.85
N ALA A 109 5.75 -12.37 0.60
CA ALA A 109 6.62 -11.38 1.25
C ALA A 109 6.44 -11.40 2.78
N LEU A 110 5.19 -11.44 3.23
CA LEU A 110 4.86 -11.37 4.65
C LEU A 110 5.24 -12.63 5.40
N ILE A 111 5.10 -13.78 4.75
CA ILE A 111 5.50 -15.07 5.33
C ILE A 111 7.00 -15.08 5.61
N LYS A 112 7.82 -14.59 4.68
CA LYS A 112 9.28 -14.48 4.90
C LYS A 112 9.61 -13.57 6.09
N CYS A 113 8.91 -12.44 6.24
CA CYS A 113 9.11 -11.57 7.40
C CYS A 113 8.66 -12.21 8.73
N HIS A 114 7.67 -13.10 8.72
CA HIS A 114 7.11 -13.71 9.94
C HIS A 114 7.85 -14.97 10.40
N GLN A 115 8.54 -15.67 9.49
CA GLN A 115 9.37 -16.82 9.87
C GLN A 115 10.70 -16.42 10.54
N ASP A 116 10.99 -15.12 10.57
CA ASP A 116 12.23 -14.53 11.09
C ASP A 116 12.06 -13.87 12.48
N THR A 117 10.94 -14.12 13.19
CA THR A 117 10.69 -13.71 14.59
C THR A 117 10.54 -14.90 15.51
#